data_AF-A0A535S9U9-F1
#
_entry.id   AF-A0A535S9U9-F1
#
_cell.length_a   1.000
_cell.length_b   1.000
_cell.length_c   1.000
_cell.angle_alpha   90.00
_cell.angle_beta   90.00
_cell.angle_gamma   90.00
#
_symmetry.space_group_name_H-M   'P 1'
#
loop_
_entity.id
_entity.type
_entity.pdbx_description
1 polymer ?
#
loop_
_entity_poly.entity_id
_entity_poly.type
_entity_poly.pdbx_seq_one_letter_code
_entity_poly.pdbx_strand_id
1 'polypeptide(L)'
;MIQAQLAADALRRRFPEHEFELTPMTTHADRHPSMRLSDAPREGVFVQELEQALLDGGAELAVHSAKDLPTLATPSLTIAAFLPRADARDALIAREPAQLGTLPPGSRIGTGSPRRAAQLAALRPDLRAVDIRGNVDTRLRRLREGAVDALILAAAGLERLGRLSEVHQLLPFDVMLPAPGQGALALQALEGSEAARLAAQLDDPPTRRAVSAERELLRRLGGGCLSAIGAYARVEDNRLVLDAVVLAVDGRRVLRAQAEGADDAQVVEEVSDGLDAQGARRLLRGAPSAGPLDGLRVMVTRADQQAAALARALEAQGAVAVVCPVIEIEPIGVDPDQLRLDQYDWLVLTSANGVDRLVALGSLAEGRVPAHIKVAAIGPQTAARLLEHGVRATIVPARYVAEELADSLIRVTESGARVLLARAAGARDALPQRLTEHGAQVTVVETYRAVAPAGTRQQLAERISGVDMVTFTSSSAVRHFVEALDGVLSSSVLVACIGPITAQSASDLGLRVDIIAQEYTTRGLVDAIVRSRTSLSA
;
A
#
# COMPACT_ATOMS: atom_id res chain seq x y z
N MET A 1 8.88 -16.33 -13.22
CA MET A 1 8.89 -17.43 -14.21
C MET A 1 8.99 -18.82 -13.59
N ILE A 2 10.12 -19.26 -13.03
CA ILE A 2 10.26 -20.66 -12.55
C ILE A 2 9.17 -21.07 -11.54
N GLN A 3 8.77 -20.15 -10.65
CA GLN A 3 7.70 -20.39 -9.68
C GLN A 3 6.33 -20.57 -10.35
N ALA A 4 6.04 -19.80 -11.40
CA ALA A 4 4.82 -19.93 -12.17
C ALA A 4 4.79 -21.25 -12.95
N GLN A 5 5.95 -21.70 -13.49
CA GLN A 5 6.06 -23.02 -14.12
C GLN A 5 5.76 -24.14 -13.12
N LEU A 6 6.31 -24.09 -11.91
CA LEU A 6 6.04 -25.11 -10.88
C LEU A 6 4.55 -25.22 -10.54
N ALA A 7 3.86 -24.08 -10.42
CA ALA A 7 2.43 -24.05 -10.21
C ALA A 7 1.64 -24.59 -11.42
N ALA A 8 1.98 -24.15 -12.63
CA ALA A 8 1.33 -24.61 -13.86
C ALA A 8 1.53 -26.11 -14.07
N ASP A 9 2.72 -26.66 -13.79
CA ASP A 9 2.98 -28.09 -13.90
C ASP A 9 2.20 -28.90 -12.86
N ALA A 10 2.02 -28.37 -11.64
CA ALA A 10 1.17 -29.00 -10.63
C ALA A 10 -0.29 -29.01 -11.07
N LEU A 11 -0.78 -27.90 -11.65
CA LEU A 11 -2.13 -27.80 -12.20
C LEU A 11 -2.34 -28.74 -13.39
N ARG A 12 -1.45 -28.75 -14.39
CA ARG A 12 -1.50 -29.66 -15.55
C ARG A 12 -1.52 -31.13 -15.16
N ARG A 13 -0.74 -31.52 -14.14
CA ARG A 13 -0.75 -32.90 -13.63
C ARG A 13 -2.08 -33.28 -13.00
N ARG A 14 -2.74 -32.33 -12.34
CA ARG A 14 -4.01 -32.56 -11.62
C ARG A 14 -5.23 -32.50 -12.55
N PHE A 15 -5.17 -31.62 -13.55
CA PHE A 15 -6.24 -31.25 -14.47
C PHE A 15 -5.75 -31.30 -15.92
N PRO A 16 -5.46 -32.49 -16.46
CA PRO A 16 -4.94 -32.65 -17.83
C PRO A 16 -5.92 -32.18 -18.92
N GLU A 17 -7.19 -32.04 -18.59
CA GLU A 17 -8.24 -31.50 -19.47
C GLU A 17 -8.23 -29.98 -19.60
N HIS A 18 -7.48 -29.28 -18.74
CA HIS A 18 -7.35 -27.83 -18.76
C HIS A 18 -6.02 -27.40 -19.41
N GLU A 19 -6.06 -26.30 -20.16
CA GLU A 19 -4.87 -25.64 -20.67
C GLU A 19 -4.41 -24.55 -19.70
N PHE A 20 -3.10 -24.48 -19.45
CA PHE A 20 -2.51 -23.46 -18.56
C PHE A 20 -1.44 -22.69 -19.32
N GLU A 21 -1.72 -21.43 -19.66
CA GLU A 21 -0.78 -20.52 -20.32
C GLU A 21 -0.04 -19.66 -19.30
N LEU A 22 1.26 -19.43 -19.51
CA LEU A 22 2.05 -18.54 -18.68
C LEU A 22 2.13 -17.15 -19.32
N THR A 23 1.50 -16.17 -18.69
CA THR A 23 1.59 -14.76 -19.10
C THR A 23 2.65 -14.04 -18.26
N PRO A 24 3.88 -13.86 -18.76
CA PRO A 24 4.91 -13.13 -18.02
C PRO A 24 4.51 -11.66 -17.85
N MET A 25 4.58 -11.16 -16.61
CA MET A 25 4.31 -9.76 -16.29
C MET A 25 5.56 -9.10 -15.73
N THR A 26 5.78 -7.82 -16.07
CA THR A 26 6.89 -7.02 -15.56
C THR A 26 6.40 -6.05 -14.50
N THR A 27 6.87 -6.23 -13.25
CA THR A 27 6.48 -5.39 -12.12
C THR A 27 7.22 -4.04 -12.14
N HIS A 28 6.75 -3.06 -11.40
CA HIS A 28 7.44 -1.78 -11.22
C HIS A 28 8.84 -1.96 -10.62
N ALA A 29 9.01 -2.89 -9.67
CA ALA A 29 10.31 -3.19 -9.07
C ALA A 29 11.32 -3.75 -10.09
N ASP A 30 10.86 -4.53 -11.08
CA ASP A 30 11.71 -5.04 -12.16
C ASP A 30 12.20 -3.93 -13.10
N ARG A 31 11.36 -2.90 -13.32
CA ARG A 31 11.69 -1.74 -14.16
C ARG A 31 12.66 -0.77 -13.48
N HIS A 32 12.76 -0.78 -12.15
CA HIS A 32 13.56 0.18 -11.38
C HIS A 32 14.56 -0.50 -10.42
N PRO A 33 15.58 -1.22 -10.95
CA PRO A 33 16.50 -2.04 -10.16
C PRO A 33 17.42 -1.26 -9.21
N SER A 34 17.55 0.07 -9.38
CA SER A 34 18.34 0.97 -8.53
C SER A 34 17.61 1.45 -7.27
N MET A 35 16.29 1.24 -7.17
CA MET A 35 15.48 1.64 -6.02
C MET A 35 15.76 0.73 -4.79
N ARG A 36 16.04 1.34 -3.62
CA ARG A 36 16.18 0.57 -2.37
C ARG A 36 14.80 0.10 -1.90
N LEU A 37 14.75 -0.96 -1.09
CA LEU A 37 13.46 -1.55 -0.68
C LEU A 37 12.79 -0.61 0.32
N SER A 38 13.60 0.05 1.15
CA SER A 38 13.22 1.16 2.02
C SER A 38 12.60 2.34 1.26
N ASP A 39 13.04 2.54 0.02
CA ASP A 39 12.63 3.66 -0.83
C ASP A 39 11.47 3.26 -1.75
N ALA A 40 10.96 2.02 -1.58
CA ALA A 40 9.92 1.48 -2.41
C ALA A 40 8.59 2.22 -2.11
N PRO A 41 7.86 2.64 -3.15
CA PRO A 41 6.70 3.50 -3.04
C PRO A 41 5.54 2.90 -2.20
N ARG A 42 5.43 1.58 -2.10
CA ARG A 42 4.33 0.88 -1.41
C ARG A 42 4.82 -0.45 -0.84
N GLU A 43 4.09 -1.00 0.13
CA GLU A 43 4.21 -2.42 0.46
C GLU A 43 3.62 -3.24 -0.71
N GLY A 44 4.26 -4.36 -1.10
CA GLY A 44 3.78 -5.20 -2.20
C GLY A 44 4.13 -4.72 -3.63
N VAL A 45 5.23 -3.98 -3.85
CA VAL A 45 5.68 -3.52 -5.19
C VAL A 45 5.90 -4.67 -6.21
N PHE A 46 6.05 -5.91 -5.73
CA PHE A 46 6.16 -7.10 -6.59
C PHE A 46 4.82 -7.79 -6.90
N VAL A 47 3.73 -7.32 -6.32
CA VAL A 47 2.43 -8.01 -6.28
C VAL A 47 1.34 -7.19 -6.97
N GLN A 48 1.42 -5.85 -6.90
CA GLN A 48 0.37 -4.96 -7.39
C GLN A 48 0.00 -5.18 -8.86
N GLU A 49 0.98 -5.34 -9.76
CA GLU A 49 0.68 -5.57 -11.18
C GLU A 49 0.02 -6.92 -11.44
N LEU A 50 0.36 -7.94 -10.64
CA LEU A 50 -0.26 -9.26 -10.73
C LEU A 50 -1.70 -9.21 -10.21
N GLU A 51 -1.94 -8.53 -9.09
CA GLU A 51 -3.29 -8.33 -8.55
C GLU A 51 -4.17 -7.52 -9.51
N GLN A 52 -3.62 -6.48 -10.12
CA GLN A 52 -4.34 -5.69 -11.12
C GLN A 52 -4.70 -6.54 -12.34
N ALA A 53 -3.81 -7.44 -12.79
CA ALA A 53 -4.10 -8.37 -13.87
C ALA A 53 -5.23 -9.33 -13.53
N LEU A 54 -5.31 -9.82 -12.29
CA LEU A 54 -6.43 -10.63 -11.81
C LEU A 54 -7.75 -9.85 -11.82
N LEU A 55 -7.72 -8.59 -11.38
CA LEU A 55 -8.91 -7.74 -11.30
C LEU A 55 -9.43 -7.31 -12.67
N ASP A 56 -8.52 -7.03 -13.61
CA ASP A 56 -8.83 -6.60 -14.97
C ASP A 56 -9.13 -7.78 -15.92
N GLY A 57 -8.99 -9.03 -15.45
CA GLY A 57 -9.15 -10.24 -16.27
C GLY A 57 -8.01 -10.48 -17.26
N GLY A 58 -6.86 -9.82 -17.09
CA GLY A 58 -5.64 -10.06 -17.85
C GLY A 58 -4.91 -11.34 -17.44
N ALA A 59 -5.24 -11.91 -16.27
CA ALA A 59 -4.84 -13.24 -15.82
C ALA A 59 -5.94 -13.82 -14.91
N GLU A 60 -6.03 -15.15 -14.81
CA GLU A 60 -7.01 -15.83 -13.95
C GLU A 60 -6.40 -16.30 -12.62
N LEU A 61 -5.08 -16.51 -12.62
CA LEU A 61 -4.32 -17.01 -11.48
C LEU A 61 -2.95 -16.34 -11.43
N ALA A 62 -2.56 -15.87 -10.25
CA ALA A 62 -1.26 -15.28 -9.99
C ALA A 62 -0.46 -16.14 -9.02
N VAL A 63 0.85 -16.22 -9.22
CA VAL A 63 1.77 -17.04 -8.42
C VAL A 63 2.78 -16.15 -7.73
N HIS A 64 2.78 -16.20 -6.40
CA HIS A 64 3.62 -15.36 -5.56
C HIS A 64 4.54 -16.19 -4.69
N SER A 65 5.71 -15.65 -4.36
CA SER A 65 6.40 -16.06 -3.14
C SER A 65 5.62 -15.50 -1.95
N ALA A 66 5.19 -16.35 -1.02
CA ALA A 66 4.25 -15.93 0.03
C ALA A 66 4.79 -14.82 0.95
N LYS A 67 6.12 -14.73 1.08
CA LYS A 67 6.82 -13.67 1.83
C LYS A 67 6.74 -12.27 1.19
N ASP A 68 6.40 -12.19 -0.10
CA ASP A 68 6.32 -10.94 -0.83
C ASP A 68 4.87 -10.42 -0.90
N LEU A 69 3.89 -11.24 -0.48
CA LEU A 69 2.48 -10.88 -0.38
C LEU A 69 2.23 -9.90 0.78
N PRO A 70 1.46 -8.81 0.55
CA PRO A 70 1.08 -7.89 1.62
C PRO A 70 0.29 -8.60 2.72
N THR A 71 0.29 -8.05 3.93
CA THR A 71 -0.45 -8.60 5.08
C THR A 71 -1.96 -8.35 4.97
N LEU A 72 -2.35 -7.23 4.37
CA LEU A 72 -3.75 -6.92 4.08
C LEU A 72 -4.18 -7.64 2.80
N ALA A 73 -5.36 -8.24 2.85
CA ALA A 73 -5.98 -8.83 1.67
C ALA A 73 -6.45 -7.73 0.71
N THR A 74 -6.28 -7.99 -0.58
CA THR A 74 -6.88 -7.18 -1.64
C THR A 74 -8.33 -7.61 -1.83
N PRO A 75 -9.32 -6.70 -1.71
CA PRO A 75 -10.73 -7.05 -1.86
C PRO A 75 -11.01 -7.79 -3.18
N SER A 76 -11.90 -8.77 -3.13
CA SER A 76 -12.25 -9.66 -4.26
C SER A 76 -11.18 -10.67 -4.66
N LEU A 77 -9.97 -10.62 -4.10
CA LEU A 77 -8.93 -11.62 -4.35
C LEU A 77 -8.79 -12.55 -3.14
N THR A 78 -8.51 -13.82 -3.41
CA THR A 78 -8.27 -14.83 -2.39
C THR A 78 -6.99 -15.60 -2.65
N ILE A 79 -6.28 -15.98 -1.57
CA ILE A 79 -5.20 -16.95 -1.66
C ILE A 79 -5.82 -18.35 -1.68
N ALA A 80 -6.11 -18.81 -2.89
CA ALA A 80 -6.77 -20.08 -3.17
C ALA A 80 -5.95 -21.28 -2.66
N ALA A 81 -4.62 -21.23 -2.78
CA ALA A 81 -3.75 -22.30 -2.30
C ALA A 81 -2.36 -21.81 -1.86
N PHE A 82 -1.79 -22.52 -0.88
CA PHE A 82 -0.35 -22.58 -0.67
C PHE A 82 0.17 -23.93 -1.14
N LEU A 83 1.17 -23.94 -2.02
CA LEU A 83 1.85 -25.18 -2.41
C LEU A 83 2.75 -25.70 -1.28
N PRO A 84 3.14 -26.99 -1.29
CA PRO A 84 4.06 -27.55 -0.31
C PRO A 84 5.30 -26.67 -0.12
N ARG A 85 5.59 -26.31 1.14
CA ARG A 85 6.67 -25.39 1.49
C ARG A 85 8.05 -25.99 1.18
N ALA A 86 8.83 -25.29 0.37
CA ALA A 86 10.26 -25.59 0.20
C ALA A 86 11.08 -25.18 1.43
N ASP A 87 12.36 -25.52 1.46
CA ASP A 87 13.24 -25.18 2.59
C ASP A 87 13.22 -23.67 2.90
N ALA A 88 12.71 -23.33 4.08
CA ALA A 88 12.53 -21.96 4.53
C ALA A 88 13.83 -21.32 5.03
N ARG A 89 14.93 -22.08 5.19
CA ARG A 89 16.20 -21.56 5.68
C ARG A 89 16.79 -20.48 4.76
N ASP A 90 17.55 -19.59 5.37
CA ASP A 90 18.47 -18.74 4.62
C ASP A 90 19.76 -19.51 4.32
N ALA A 91 20.41 -19.19 3.21
CA ALA A 91 21.59 -19.86 2.69
C ALA A 91 22.72 -18.85 2.51
N LEU A 92 23.91 -19.21 2.99
CA LEU A 92 25.13 -18.44 2.83
C LEU A 92 25.94 -18.96 1.63
N ILE A 93 26.34 -18.02 0.78
CA ILE A 93 27.23 -18.26 -0.35
C ILE A 93 28.40 -17.31 -0.22
N ALA A 94 29.59 -17.83 0.05
CA ALA A 94 30.81 -17.03 0.14
C ALA A 94 31.60 -17.11 -1.17
N ARG A 95 32.45 -16.12 -1.41
CA ARG A 95 33.34 -16.10 -2.58
C ARG A 95 34.40 -17.21 -2.49
N GLU A 96 34.94 -17.38 -1.30
CA GLU A 96 35.77 -18.53 -0.90
C GLU A 96 34.94 -19.40 0.05
N PRO A 97 34.99 -20.75 -0.03
CA PRO A 97 34.21 -21.62 0.83
C PRO A 97 34.38 -21.30 2.31
N ALA A 98 33.29 -20.85 2.95
CA ALA A 98 33.28 -20.45 4.35
C ALA A 98 31.88 -20.63 4.96
N GLN A 99 31.84 -20.74 6.27
CA GLN A 99 30.61 -20.69 7.06
C GLN A 99 30.48 -19.30 7.71
N LEU A 100 29.26 -18.93 8.12
CA LEU A 100 28.99 -17.65 8.78
C LEU A 100 29.89 -17.43 10.00
N GLY A 101 30.12 -18.49 10.79
CA GLY A 101 30.97 -18.45 11.98
C GLY A 101 32.46 -18.25 11.68
N THR A 102 32.93 -18.61 10.48
CA THR A 102 34.36 -18.60 10.13
C THR A 102 34.75 -17.41 9.26
N LEU A 103 33.79 -16.56 8.86
CA LEU A 103 34.08 -15.37 8.07
C LEU A 103 34.99 -14.38 8.84
N PRO A 104 36.03 -13.81 8.19
CA PRO A 104 36.92 -12.84 8.82
C PRO A 104 36.17 -11.60 9.33
N PRO A 105 36.59 -11.01 10.46
CA PRO A 105 36.08 -9.71 10.91
C PRO A 105 36.14 -8.66 9.80
N GLY A 106 35.09 -7.83 9.69
CA GLY A 106 34.95 -6.79 8.67
C GLY A 106 34.47 -7.28 7.30
N SER A 107 34.24 -8.59 7.13
CA SER A 107 33.73 -9.15 5.87
C SER A 107 32.37 -8.56 5.49
N ARG A 108 32.19 -8.28 4.20
CA ARG A 108 31.01 -7.64 3.62
C ARG A 108 29.99 -8.69 3.20
N ILE A 109 28.80 -8.66 3.78
CA ILE A 109 27.74 -9.64 3.57
C ILE A 109 26.60 -9.00 2.78
N GLY A 110 26.43 -9.41 1.53
CA GLY A 110 25.40 -8.90 0.65
C GLY A 110 24.00 -9.40 1.01
N THR A 111 23.13 -8.50 1.42
CA THR A 111 21.70 -8.76 1.63
C THR A 111 20.89 -7.47 1.50
N GLY A 112 19.79 -7.51 0.77
CA GLY A 112 18.81 -6.42 0.71
C GLY A 112 17.65 -6.54 1.70
N SER A 113 17.72 -7.49 2.63
CA SER A 113 16.69 -7.74 3.65
C SER A 113 17.07 -7.10 4.99
N PRO A 114 16.27 -6.17 5.53
CA PRO A 114 16.47 -5.59 6.86
C PRO A 114 16.49 -6.65 7.97
N ARG A 115 15.61 -7.67 7.89
CA ARG A 115 15.60 -8.83 8.78
C ARG A 115 16.95 -9.54 8.84
N ARG A 116 17.55 -9.87 7.68
CA ARG A 116 18.84 -10.57 7.63
C ARG A 116 19.97 -9.68 8.16
N ALA A 117 19.97 -8.40 7.78
CA ALA A 117 20.98 -7.45 8.23
C ALA A 117 20.95 -7.27 9.76
N ALA A 118 19.75 -7.13 10.34
CA ALA A 118 19.58 -7.00 11.79
C ALA A 118 19.99 -8.27 12.55
N GLN A 119 19.60 -9.46 12.07
CA GLN A 119 20.01 -10.72 12.70
C GLN A 119 21.52 -10.96 12.58
N LEU A 120 22.12 -10.58 11.45
CA LEU A 120 23.56 -10.61 11.26
C LEU A 120 24.27 -9.65 12.24
N ALA A 121 23.80 -8.42 12.37
CA ALA A 121 24.37 -7.42 13.27
C ALA A 121 24.27 -7.84 14.75
N ALA A 122 23.19 -8.52 15.13
CA ALA A 122 23.02 -9.09 16.46
C ALA A 122 23.98 -10.25 16.73
N LEU A 123 24.20 -11.14 15.76
CA LEU A 123 25.00 -12.36 15.93
C LEU A 123 26.51 -12.13 15.73
N ARG A 124 26.87 -11.30 14.76
CA ARG A 124 28.24 -11.03 14.31
C ARG A 124 28.41 -9.52 14.03
N PRO A 125 28.46 -8.68 15.08
CA PRO A 125 28.57 -7.22 14.95
C PRO A 125 29.87 -6.76 14.28
N ASP A 126 30.85 -7.64 14.15
CA ASP A 126 32.10 -7.42 13.42
C ASP A 126 31.95 -7.56 11.89
N LEU A 127 30.86 -8.16 11.40
CA LEU A 127 30.56 -8.28 9.97
C LEU A 127 29.77 -7.07 9.46
N ARG A 128 29.91 -6.75 8.17
CA ARG A 128 29.27 -5.58 7.56
C ARG A 128 28.18 -6.01 6.59
N ALA A 129 26.91 -5.79 6.93
CA ALA A 129 25.82 -5.95 5.97
C ALA A 129 25.93 -4.88 4.86
N VAL A 130 25.90 -5.32 3.60
CA VAL A 130 25.95 -4.45 2.41
C VAL A 130 24.68 -4.69 1.60
N ASP A 131 23.95 -3.61 1.29
CA ASP A 131 22.75 -3.72 0.46
C ASP A 131 23.11 -4.20 -0.96
N ILE A 132 22.39 -5.21 -1.43
CA ILE A 132 22.57 -5.80 -2.75
C ILE A 132 21.22 -6.08 -3.39
N ARG A 133 21.08 -5.63 -4.65
CA ARG A 133 19.84 -5.65 -5.43
C ARG A 133 20.00 -6.51 -6.68
N GLY A 134 18.89 -6.70 -7.38
CA GLY A 134 18.78 -7.55 -8.56
C GLY A 134 18.32 -8.97 -8.23
N ASN A 135 18.06 -9.74 -9.28
CA ASN A 135 17.74 -11.16 -9.21
C ASN A 135 18.93 -11.99 -8.70
N VAL A 136 18.71 -13.30 -8.47
CA VAL A 136 19.73 -14.21 -7.94
C VAL A 136 21.01 -14.19 -8.79
N ASP A 137 20.89 -14.24 -10.11
CA ASP A 137 22.04 -14.25 -11.02
C ASP A 137 22.88 -12.97 -10.90
N THR A 138 22.22 -11.80 -10.83
CA THR A 138 22.90 -10.51 -10.64
C THR A 138 23.67 -10.48 -9.32
N ARG A 139 23.08 -11.02 -8.25
CA ARG A 139 23.74 -11.06 -6.93
C ARG A 139 24.93 -12.00 -6.95
N LEU A 140 24.78 -13.21 -7.51
CA LEU A 140 25.87 -14.17 -7.63
C LEU A 140 27.02 -13.63 -8.49
N ARG A 141 26.72 -12.90 -9.57
CA ARG A 141 27.74 -12.21 -10.36
C ARG A 141 28.50 -11.18 -9.52
N ARG A 142 27.79 -10.31 -8.80
CA ARG A 142 28.41 -9.31 -7.91
C ARG A 142 29.27 -9.92 -6.80
N LEU A 143 28.92 -11.11 -6.30
CA LEU A 143 29.76 -11.88 -5.38
C LEU A 143 31.07 -12.31 -6.05
N ARG A 144 31.01 -12.88 -7.26
CA ARG A 144 32.19 -13.31 -8.02
C ARG A 144 33.10 -12.13 -8.38
N GLU A 145 32.52 -10.98 -8.69
CA GLU A 145 33.22 -9.71 -8.95
C GLU A 145 33.84 -9.08 -7.70
N GLY A 146 33.62 -9.65 -6.50
CA GLY A 146 34.20 -9.16 -5.25
C GLY A 146 33.51 -7.90 -4.69
N ALA A 147 32.29 -7.58 -5.12
CA ALA A 147 31.51 -6.47 -4.55
C ALA A 147 31.13 -6.73 -3.08
N VAL A 148 31.02 -8.00 -2.70
CA VAL A 148 30.81 -8.51 -1.34
C VAL A 148 31.62 -9.79 -1.15
N ASP A 149 31.84 -10.19 0.09
CA ASP A 149 32.65 -11.37 0.45
C ASP A 149 31.77 -12.61 0.64
N ALA A 150 30.50 -12.41 1.02
CA ALA A 150 29.46 -13.43 1.01
C ALA A 150 28.07 -12.85 0.71
N LEU A 151 27.10 -13.71 0.40
CA LEU A 151 25.69 -13.40 0.23
C LEU A 151 24.84 -14.22 1.20
N ILE A 152 23.71 -13.66 1.61
CA ILE A 152 22.64 -14.43 2.24
C ILE A 152 21.38 -14.36 1.36
N LEU A 153 20.97 -15.52 0.86
CA LEU A 153 19.81 -15.71 -0.02
C LEU A 153 18.82 -16.72 0.61
N ALA A 154 17.61 -16.85 0.06
CA ALA A 154 16.67 -17.88 0.53
C ALA A 154 17.02 -19.23 -0.12
N ALA A 155 17.08 -20.32 0.65
CA ALA A 155 17.38 -21.66 0.14
C ALA A 155 16.38 -22.09 -0.95
N ALA A 156 15.08 -21.93 -0.69
CA ALA A 156 14.03 -22.21 -1.68
C ALA A 156 14.22 -21.49 -3.03
N GLY A 157 14.77 -20.27 -3.04
CA GLY A 157 15.03 -19.55 -4.29
C GLY A 157 16.16 -20.20 -5.11
N LEU A 158 17.20 -20.67 -4.43
CA LEU A 158 18.34 -21.36 -5.04
C LEU A 158 17.95 -22.77 -5.51
N GLU A 159 17.18 -23.49 -4.71
CA GLU A 159 16.65 -24.82 -5.05
C GLU A 159 15.84 -24.80 -6.33
N ARG A 160 14.88 -23.88 -6.45
CA ARG A 160 14.06 -23.74 -7.65
C ARG A 160 14.88 -23.42 -8.89
N LEU A 161 16.02 -22.76 -8.73
CA LEU A 161 16.95 -22.43 -9.83
C LEU A 161 18.00 -23.53 -10.08
N GLY A 162 17.98 -24.64 -9.34
CA GLY A 162 18.97 -25.71 -9.46
C GLY A 162 20.37 -25.31 -8.95
N ARG A 163 20.46 -24.34 -8.03
CA ARG A 163 21.71 -23.72 -7.56
C ARG A 163 22.04 -24.02 -6.09
N LEU A 164 21.43 -25.03 -5.48
CA LEU A 164 21.77 -25.42 -4.10
C LEU A 164 23.23 -25.88 -3.95
N SER A 165 23.86 -26.38 -5.01
CA SER A 165 25.28 -26.76 -5.00
C SER A 165 26.24 -25.58 -4.78
N GLU A 166 25.80 -24.34 -4.96
CA GLU A 166 26.59 -23.13 -4.67
C GLU A 166 26.51 -22.72 -3.18
N VAL A 167 25.63 -23.36 -2.39
CA VAL A 167 25.45 -23.05 -0.97
C VAL A 167 26.58 -23.64 -0.15
N HIS A 168 27.23 -22.80 0.64
CA HIS A 168 28.28 -23.23 1.57
C HIS A 168 27.74 -23.55 2.96
N GLN A 169 26.62 -22.92 3.34
CA GLN A 169 25.94 -23.20 4.59
C GLN A 169 24.44 -22.88 4.49
N LEU A 170 23.59 -23.84 4.86
CA LEU A 170 22.20 -23.56 5.20
C LEU A 170 22.16 -23.08 6.66
N LEU A 171 21.67 -21.86 6.88
CA LEU A 171 21.63 -21.23 8.19
C LEU A 171 20.49 -21.85 9.02
N PRO A 172 20.79 -22.45 10.18
CA PRO A 172 19.78 -22.95 11.11
C PRO A 172 18.81 -21.85 11.58
N PHE A 173 17.60 -22.22 12.02
CA PHE A 173 16.55 -21.27 12.40
C PHE A 173 16.86 -20.46 13.68
N ASP A 174 17.66 -21.01 14.58
CA ASP A 174 18.20 -20.31 15.75
C ASP A 174 19.25 -19.24 15.36
N VAL A 175 20.02 -19.50 14.30
CA VAL A 175 20.99 -18.56 13.70
C VAL A 175 20.29 -17.47 12.89
N MET A 176 19.35 -17.83 12.03
CA MET A 176 18.64 -16.87 11.17
C MET A 176 17.20 -17.29 10.92
N LEU A 177 16.29 -16.70 11.69
CA LEU A 177 14.86 -16.95 11.54
C LEU A 177 14.36 -16.31 10.22
N PRO A 178 13.63 -17.04 9.37
CA PRO A 178 13.29 -16.59 8.02
C PRO A 178 12.21 -15.51 8.02
N ALA A 179 11.95 -14.93 6.84
CA ALA A 179 10.82 -14.04 6.67
C ALA A 179 9.50 -14.84 6.75
N PRO A 180 8.41 -14.27 7.30
CA PRO A 180 7.07 -14.86 7.21
C PRO A 180 6.76 -15.29 5.77
N GLY A 181 6.28 -16.52 5.57
CA GLY A 181 5.97 -17.12 4.27
C GLY A 181 7.17 -17.55 3.43
N GLN A 182 8.42 -17.42 3.91
CA GLN A 182 9.58 -17.85 3.13
C GLN A 182 9.52 -19.35 2.82
N GLY A 183 9.80 -19.71 1.57
CA GLY A 183 9.73 -21.09 1.08
C GLY A 183 8.37 -21.49 0.51
N ALA A 184 7.28 -20.82 0.88
CA ALA A 184 5.96 -21.11 0.34
C ALA A 184 5.67 -20.36 -0.97
N LEU A 185 4.93 -21.00 -1.87
CA LEU A 185 4.30 -20.36 -3.03
C LEU A 185 2.81 -20.21 -2.76
N ALA A 186 2.28 -19.04 -3.06
CA ALA A 186 0.86 -18.71 -2.92
C ALA A 186 0.23 -18.54 -4.30
N LEU A 187 -0.93 -19.14 -4.47
CA LEU A 187 -1.78 -19.07 -5.67
C LEU A 187 -2.94 -18.14 -5.35
N GLN A 188 -2.98 -16.97 -6.00
CA GLN A 188 -3.99 -15.94 -5.80
C GLN A 188 -4.92 -15.88 -7.02
N ALA A 189 -6.22 -15.76 -6.79
CA ALA A 189 -7.24 -15.68 -7.84
C ALA A 189 -8.40 -14.79 -7.40
N LEU A 190 -9.28 -14.45 -8.34
CA LEU A 190 -10.56 -13.81 -8.04
C LEU A 190 -11.44 -14.76 -7.21
N GLU A 191 -12.04 -14.26 -6.14
CA GLU A 191 -12.91 -15.04 -5.26
C GLU A 191 -14.09 -15.65 -6.02
N GLY A 192 -14.39 -16.92 -5.75
CA GLY A 192 -15.48 -17.67 -6.41
C GLY A 192 -15.21 -18.10 -7.86
N SER A 193 -14.12 -17.64 -8.47
CA SER A 193 -13.77 -18.01 -9.85
C SER A 193 -13.50 -19.51 -10.01
N GLU A 194 -13.55 -19.99 -11.25
CA GLU A 194 -13.14 -21.35 -11.60
C GLU A 194 -11.65 -21.58 -11.29
N ALA A 195 -10.79 -20.62 -11.65
CA ALA A 195 -9.36 -20.67 -11.33
C ALA A 195 -9.08 -20.81 -9.82
N ALA A 196 -9.83 -20.10 -8.96
CA ALA A 196 -9.73 -20.25 -7.52
C ALA A 196 -10.11 -21.68 -7.06
N ARG A 197 -11.17 -22.25 -7.62
CA ARG A 197 -11.62 -23.63 -7.31
C ARG A 197 -10.60 -24.68 -7.75
N LEU A 198 -10.00 -24.51 -8.92
CA LEU A 198 -8.93 -25.40 -9.42
C LEU A 198 -7.67 -25.28 -8.55
N ALA A 199 -7.22 -24.06 -8.27
CA ALA A 199 -6.03 -23.82 -7.46
C ALA A 199 -6.18 -24.37 -6.03
N ALA A 200 -7.35 -24.26 -5.42
CA ALA A 200 -7.63 -24.79 -4.08
C ALA A 200 -7.39 -26.31 -3.95
N GLN A 201 -7.44 -27.06 -5.05
CA GLN A 201 -7.14 -28.50 -5.06
C GLN A 201 -5.64 -28.81 -4.95
N LEU A 202 -4.77 -27.80 -5.03
CA LEU A 202 -3.33 -27.91 -4.81
C LEU A 202 -2.89 -27.39 -3.44
N ASP A 203 -3.84 -26.99 -2.60
CA ASP A 203 -3.54 -26.45 -1.27
C ASP A 203 -2.90 -27.52 -0.38
N ASP A 204 -1.80 -27.17 0.28
CA ASP A 204 -1.13 -27.98 1.28
C ASP A 204 -1.54 -27.51 2.68
N PRO A 205 -2.38 -28.27 3.42
CA PRO A 205 -2.93 -27.81 4.70
C PRO A 205 -1.87 -27.48 5.77
N PRO A 206 -0.77 -28.26 5.94
CA PRO A 206 0.30 -27.90 6.87
C PRO A 206 0.97 -26.57 6.51
N THR A 207 1.27 -26.33 5.23
CA THR A 207 1.82 -25.04 4.77
C THR A 207 0.84 -23.91 4.98
N ARG A 208 -0.45 -24.11 4.65
CA ARG A 208 -1.49 -23.09 4.88
C ARG A 208 -1.55 -22.68 6.34
N ARG A 209 -1.64 -23.64 7.26
CA ARG A 209 -1.70 -23.36 8.71
C ARG A 209 -0.48 -22.57 9.17
N ALA A 210 0.72 -23.05 8.84
CA ALA A 210 1.97 -22.40 9.22
C ALA A 210 2.09 -20.97 8.66
N VAL A 211 1.90 -20.80 7.35
CA VAL A 211 2.07 -19.50 6.70
C VAL A 211 0.98 -18.51 7.10
N SER A 212 -0.25 -18.97 7.37
CA SER A 212 -1.33 -18.11 7.88
C SER A 212 -1.00 -17.57 9.26
N ALA A 213 -0.48 -18.41 10.16
CA ALA A 213 -0.04 -17.97 11.49
C ALA A 213 1.10 -16.94 11.43
N GLU A 214 2.12 -17.19 10.60
CA GLU A 214 3.23 -16.25 10.39
C GLU A 214 2.76 -14.90 9.84
N ARG A 215 1.82 -14.91 8.89
CA ARG A 215 1.25 -13.70 8.28
C ARG A 215 0.36 -12.93 9.25
N GLU A 216 -0.44 -13.64 10.06
CA GLU A 216 -1.28 -13.03 11.09
C GLU A 216 -0.43 -12.36 12.18
N LEU A 217 0.66 -13.01 12.62
CA LEU A 217 1.64 -12.40 13.51
C LEU A 217 2.21 -11.11 12.91
N LEU A 218 2.64 -11.14 11.64
CA LEU A 218 3.18 -9.96 10.96
C LEU A 218 2.17 -8.81 10.92
N ARG A 219 0.89 -9.13 10.63
CA ARG A 219 -0.22 -8.18 10.63
C ARG A 219 -0.45 -7.57 12.01
N ARG A 220 -0.49 -8.37 13.07
CA ARG A 220 -0.70 -7.91 14.47
C ARG A 220 0.39 -6.96 14.94
N LEU A 221 1.64 -7.21 14.55
CA LEU A 221 2.77 -6.35 14.88
C LEU A 221 2.79 -5.05 14.06
N GLY A 222 1.91 -4.90 13.07
CA GLY A 222 1.94 -3.78 12.11
C GLY A 222 3.20 -3.80 11.25
N GLY A 223 3.80 -4.98 11.07
CA GLY A 223 5.00 -5.18 10.29
C GLY A 223 4.70 -5.44 8.82
N GLY A 224 5.75 -5.33 8.01
CA GLY A 224 5.68 -5.57 6.57
C GLY A 224 6.98 -6.13 6.00
N CYS A 225 7.07 -6.23 4.67
CA CYS A 225 8.25 -6.79 3.99
C CYS A 225 9.58 -6.05 4.30
N LEU A 226 9.50 -4.81 4.80
CA LEU A 226 10.65 -3.97 5.15
C LEU A 226 11.01 -4.04 6.64
N SER A 227 10.21 -4.71 7.46
CA SER A 227 10.45 -4.80 8.88
C SER A 227 11.55 -5.81 9.21
N ALA A 228 12.31 -5.55 10.27
CA ALA A 228 13.29 -6.49 10.81
C ALA A 228 12.61 -7.57 11.68
N ILE A 229 11.66 -8.30 11.07
CA ILE A 229 10.86 -9.35 11.70
C ILE A 229 11.18 -10.68 11.03
N GLY A 230 11.50 -11.69 11.82
CA GLY A 230 11.52 -13.08 11.38
C GLY A 230 10.40 -13.87 12.06
N ALA A 231 9.79 -14.81 11.34
CA ALA A 231 8.84 -15.74 11.90
C ALA A 231 8.89 -17.06 11.13
N TYR A 232 8.76 -18.17 11.86
CA TYR A 232 8.68 -19.49 11.28
C TYR A 232 7.72 -20.35 12.09
N ALA A 233 6.72 -20.89 11.41
CA ALA A 233 5.78 -21.84 11.93
C ALA A 233 5.94 -23.20 11.24
N ARG A 234 5.67 -24.24 12.00
CA ARG A 234 5.59 -25.62 11.55
C ARG A 234 4.45 -26.33 12.25
N VAL A 235 3.92 -27.37 11.62
CA VAL A 235 2.88 -28.22 12.21
C VAL A 235 3.54 -29.55 12.60
N GLU A 236 3.61 -29.83 13.90
CA GLU A 236 4.18 -31.05 14.49
C GLU A 236 3.08 -31.72 15.32
N ASP A 237 2.77 -33.00 15.07
CA ASP A 237 1.72 -33.75 15.79
C ASP A 237 0.38 -32.99 15.88
N ASN A 238 -0.02 -32.36 14.77
CA ASN A 238 -1.20 -31.51 14.63
C ASN A 238 -1.21 -30.22 15.48
N ARG A 239 -0.10 -29.89 16.15
CA ARG A 239 0.12 -28.65 16.89
C ARG A 239 0.92 -27.68 16.04
N LEU A 240 0.54 -26.41 16.09
CA LEU A 240 1.32 -25.33 15.52
C LEU A 240 2.45 -25.00 16.48
N VAL A 241 3.70 -24.94 16.00
CA VAL A 241 4.84 -24.37 16.72
C VAL A 241 5.27 -23.12 15.97
N LEU A 242 5.24 -21.97 16.63
CA LEU A 242 5.55 -20.67 16.04
C LEU A 242 6.71 -20.02 16.79
N ASP A 243 7.79 -19.76 16.07
CA ASP A 243 8.96 -19.02 16.52
C ASP A 243 8.94 -17.62 15.89
N ALA A 244 9.27 -16.59 16.65
CA ALA A 244 9.32 -15.21 16.15
C ALA A 244 10.48 -14.39 16.74
N VAL A 245 10.97 -13.44 15.94
CA VAL A 245 11.97 -12.46 16.35
C VAL A 245 11.66 -11.08 15.78
N VAL A 246 11.78 -10.05 16.62
CA VAL A 246 11.69 -8.64 16.25
C VAL A 246 12.98 -7.95 16.63
N LEU A 247 13.64 -7.27 15.70
CA LEU A 247 14.95 -6.66 15.92
C LEU A 247 14.94 -5.16 15.67
N ALA A 248 15.81 -4.44 16.38
CA ALA A 248 16.28 -3.14 15.93
C ALA A 248 17.07 -3.30 14.64
N VAL A 249 17.01 -2.30 13.75
CA VAL A 249 17.75 -2.34 12.47
C VAL A 249 19.27 -2.48 12.69
N ASP A 250 19.78 -1.95 13.80
CA ASP A 250 21.20 -2.05 14.20
C ASP A 250 21.57 -3.37 14.92
N GLY A 251 20.60 -4.26 15.13
CA GLY A 251 20.79 -5.54 15.81
C GLY A 251 21.00 -5.44 17.33
N ARG A 252 20.98 -4.24 17.94
CA ARG A 252 21.27 -4.07 19.38
C ARG A 252 20.13 -4.51 20.30
N ARG A 253 18.91 -4.54 19.78
CA ARG A 253 17.75 -5.11 20.49
C ARG A 253 17.18 -6.26 19.69
N VAL A 254 17.00 -7.38 20.37
CA VAL A 254 16.45 -8.63 19.84
C VAL A 254 15.37 -9.09 20.79
N LEU A 255 14.14 -9.14 20.30
CA LEU A 255 12.98 -9.63 21.05
C LEU A 255 12.60 -10.97 20.44
N ARG A 256 12.43 -12.00 21.26
CA ARG A 256 12.03 -13.34 20.81
C ARG A 256 10.81 -13.81 21.59
N ALA A 257 9.94 -14.53 20.91
CA ALA A 257 8.85 -15.26 21.53
C ALA A 257 8.61 -16.56 20.75
N GLN A 258 8.11 -17.56 21.46
CA GLN A 258 7.74 -18.85 20.91
C GLN A 258 6.51 -19.35 21.66
N ALA A 259 5.58 -19.98 20.94
CA ALA A 259 4.48 -20.73 21.53
C ALA A 259 4.15 -21.96 20.68
N GLU A 260 3.46 -22.92 21.29
CA GLU A 260 2.95 -24.09 20.61
C GLU A 260 1.59 -24.51 21.14
N GLY A 261 0.73 -25.05 20.27
CA GLY A 261 -0.63 -25.39 20.66
C GLY A 261 -1.47 -25.96 19.52
N ALA A 262 -2.62 -26.52 19.87
CA ALA A 262 -3.59 -27.02 18.90
C ALA A 262 -4.47 -25.91 18.32
N ASP A 263 -4.63 -24.80 19.05
CA ASP A 263 -5.34 -23.61 18.60
C ASP A 263 -4.35 -22.61 17.98
N ASP A 264 -4.38 -22.53 16.64
CA ASP A 264 -3.48 -21.67 15.87
C ASP A 264 -3.64 -20.18 16.25
N ALA A 265 -4.86 -19.73 16.59
CA ALA A 265 -5.11 -18.33 16.94
C ALA A 265 -4.53 -17.98 18.32
N GLN A 266 -4.69 -18.88 19.29
CA GLN A 266 -4.09 -18.73 20.62
C GLN A 266 -2.56 -18.67 20.54
N VAL A 267 -1.93 -19.56 19.77
CA VAL A 267 -0.47 -19.57 19.58
C VAL A 267 0.02 -18.24 19.02
N VAL A 268 -0.67 -17.70 18.01
CA VAL A 268 -0.29 -16.40 17.43
C VAL A 268 -0.49 -15.25 18.42
N GLU A 269 -1.55 -15.28 19.23
CA GLU A 269 -1.80 -14.29 20.27
C GLU A 269 -0.69 -14.32 21.34
N GLU A 270 -0.34 -15.50 21.87
CA GLU A 270 0.72 -15.66 22.87
C GLU A 270 2.08 -15.16 22.37
N VAL A 271 2.45 -15.47 21.11
CA VAL A 271 3.69 -14.96 20.51
C VAL A 271 3.64 -13.45 20.32
N SER A 272 2.50 -12.91 19.85
CA SER A 272 2.32 -11.47 19.64
C SER A 272 2.44 -10.70 20.97
N ASP A 273 1.74 -11.16 22.00
CA ASP A 273 1.72 -10.52 23.32
C ASP A 273 3.07 -10.66 24.02
N GLY A 274 3.74 -11.81 23.87
CA GLY A 274 5.10 -12.02 24.36
C GLY A 274 6.11 -11.04 23.74
N LEU A 275 5.97 -10.73 22.45
CA LEU A 275 6.78 -9.72 21.77
C LEU A 275 6.39 -8.29 22.17
N ASP A 276 5.09 -8.00 22.30
CA ASP A 276 4.60 -6.68 22.67
C ASP A 276 4.95 -6.30 24.11
N ALA A 277 4.92 -7.25 25.05
CA ALA A 277 5.40 -7.08 26.42
C ALA A 277 6.89 -6.69 26.48
N GLN A 278 7.68 -7.13 25.49
CA GLN A 278 9.09 -6.75 25.33
C GLN A 278 9.28 -5.43 24.56
N GLY A 279 8.19 -4.80 24.09
CA GLY A 279 8.20 -3.52 23.39
C GLY A 279 8.31 -3.61 21.87
N ALA A 280 7.90 -4.73 21.24
CA ALA A 280 7.99 -4.93 19.79
C ALA A 280 7.35 -3.81 18.96
N ARG A 281 6.10 -3.40 19.25
CA ARG A 281 5.47 -2.25 18.57
C ARG A 281 6.28 -0.96 18.66
N ARG A 282 6.88 -0.67 19.82
CA ARG A 282 7.73 0.52 19.99
C ARG A 282 9.02 0.40 19.18
N LEU A 283 9.57 -0.81 19.09
CA LEU A 283 10.77 -1.09 18.31
C LEU A 283 10.52 -0.96 16.81
N LEU A 284 9.38 -1.46 16.33
CA LEU A 284 8.96 -1.46 14.93
C LEU A 284 8.48 -0.09 14.44
N ARG A 285 7.84 0.71 15.30
CA ARG A 285 7.51 2.12 15.01
C ARG A 285 8.75 3.02 14.92
N GLY A 286 9.92 2.51 15.36
CA GLY A 286 11.15 3.27 15.51
C GLY A 286 11.10 4.23 16.71
N ALA A 287 12.27 4.52 17.29
CA ALA A 287 12.46 5.84 17.88
C ALA A 287 12.46 6.86 16.71
N PRO A 288 12.01 8.12 16.91
CA PRO A 288 12.08 9.12 15.84
C PRO A 288 13.54 9.20 15.37
N SER A 289 13.80 8.71 14.16
CA SER A 289 15.08 8.85 13.48
C SER A 289 14.92 9.95 12.44
N ALA A 290 15.93 10.79 12.31
CA ALA A 290 15.96 11.93 11.39
C ALA A 290 15.65 11.49 9.94
N GLY A 291 14.36 11.54 9.56
CA GLY A 291 13.94 11.37 8.19
C GLY A 291 14.18 12.66 7.39
N PRO A 292 13.94 12.67 6.07
CA PRO A 292 14.18 13.86 5.24
C PRO A 292 13.38 15.10 5.68
N LEU A 293 12.35 14.91 6.51
CA LEU A 293 11.53 15.98 7.08
C LEU A 293 11.79 16.21 8.59
N ASP A 294 12.90 15.70 9.12
CA ASP A 294 13.23 15.84 10.54
C ASP A 294 13.19 17.30 11.01
N GLY A 295 12.64 17.50 12.21
CA GLY A 295 12.47 18.82 12.81
C GLY A 295 11.40 19.72 12.19
N LEU A 296 10.78 19.34 11.06
CA LEU A 296 9.71 20.13 10.46
C LEU A 296 8.38 19.93 11.17
N ARG A 297 7.67 21.03 11.39
CA ARG A 297 6.28 21.05 11.86
C ARG A 297 5.36 21.31 10.68
N VAL A 298 4.63 20.28 10.24
CA VAL A 298 3.78 20.34 9.04
C VAL A 298 2.31 20.31 9.44
N MET A 299 1.58 21.37 9.10
CA MET A 299 0.16 21.47 9.37
C MET A 299 -0.67 20.67 8.36
N VAL A 300 -1.56 19.83 8.88
CA VAL A 300 -2.55 19.05 8.11
C VAL A 300 -3.92 19.68 8.31
N THR A 301 -4.49 20.25 7.24
CA THR A 301 -5.68 21.13 7.30
C THR A 301 -7.03 20.41 7.26
N ARG A 302 -7.06 19.09 7.43
CA ARG A 302 -8.27 18.26 7.25
C ARG A 302 -8.58 17.46 8.52
N ALA A 303 -9.86 17.12 8.75
CA ALA A 303 -10.34 16.41 9.96
C ALA A 303 -10.59 14.90 9.77
N ASP A 304 -10.65 14.42 8.53
CA ASP A 304 -11.14 13.07 8.22
C ASP A 304 -10.04 11.99 8.25
N GLN A 305 -10.40 10.73 7.96
CA GLN A 305 -9.46 9.61 7.88
C GLN A 305 -8.26 9.88 6.95
N GLN A 306 -8.40 10.78 5.97
CA GLN A 306 -7.30 11.17 5.08
C GLN A 306 -6.26 12.03 5.81
N ALA A 307 -6.65 12.82 6.81
CA ALA A 307 -5.75 13.59 7.66
C ALA A 307 -4.86 12.69 8.53
N ALA A 308 -5.43 11.61 9.11
CA ALA A 308 -4.66 10.62 9.85
C ALA A 308 -3.67 9.86 8.95
N ALA A 309 -4.05 9.57 7.71
CA ALA A 309 -3.15 8.97 6.72
C ALA A 309 -2.01 9.92 6.32
N LEU A 310 -2.31 11.20 6.05
CA LEU A 310 -1.30 12.21 5.70
C LEU A 310 -0.36 12.50 6.87
N ALA A 311 -0.89 12.69 8.09
CA ALA A 311 -0.11 12.91 9.30
C ALA A 311 0.86 11.76 9.56
N ARG A 312 0.37 10.50 9.54
CA ARG A 312 1.23 9.32 9.69
C ARG A 312 2.29 9.22 8.61
N ALA A 313 1.96 9.56 7.37
CA ALA A 313 2.92 9.53 6.27
C ALA A 313 4.02 10.60 6.43
N LEU A 314 3.68 11.79 6.94
CA LEU A 314 4.65 12.84 7.26
C LEU A 314 5.52 12.47 8.48
N GLU A 315 4.92 11.91 9.52
CA GLU A 315 5.60 11.43 10.73
C GLU A 315 6.57 10.28 10.42
N ALA A 316 6.20 9.38 9.51
CA ALA A 316 7.08 8.34 9.00
C ALA A 316 8.33 8.88 8.28
N GLN A 317 8.29 10.15 7.82
CA GLN A 317 9.42 10.86 7.21
C GLN A 317 10.15 11.78 8.19
N GLY A 318 9.83 11.73 9.49
CA GLY A 318 10.48 12.50 10.56
C GLY A 318 9.84 13.85 10.89
N ALA A 319 8.77 14.26 10.22
CA ALA A 319 8.07 15.50 10.54
C ALA A 319 7.20 15.36 11.81
N VAL A 320 6.92 16.49 12.44
CA VAL A 320 5.86 16.64 13.45
C VAL A 320 4.59 17.10 12.75
N ALA A 321 3.57 16.25 12.68
CA ALA A 321 2.29 16.62 12.09
C ALA A 321 1.46 17.47 13.07
N VAL A 322 1.06 18.67 12.64
CA VAL A 322 0.17 19.57 13.38
C VAL A 322 -1.22 19.49 12.76
N VAL A 323 -2.10 18.64 13.30
CA VAL A 323 -3.46 18.49 12.76
C VAL A 323 -4.30 19.71 13.15
N CYS A 324 -4.83 20.44 12.17
CA CYS A 324 -5.68 21.61 12.38
C CYS A 324 -6.79 21.62 11.31
N PRO A 325 -7.90 20.92 11.54
CA PRO A 325 -8.97 20.84 10.57
C PRO A 325 -9.60 22.20 10.27
N VAL A 326 -9.64 22.57 8.99
CA VAL A 326 -10.33 23.77 8.52
C VAL A 326 -11.56 23.44 7.66
N ILE A 327 -11.83 22.14 7.46
CA ILE A 327 -13.02 21.67 6.77
C ILE A 327 -13.70 20.54 7.55
N GLU A 328 -15.02 20.59 7.55
CA GLU A 328 -15.94 19.53 7.95
C GLU A 328 -16.97 19.35 6.83
N ILE A 329 -17.45 18.12 6.65
CA ILE A 329 -18.44 17.80 5.62
C ILE A 329 -19.81 17.79 6.25
N GLU A 330 -20.59 18.83 5.96
CA GLU A 330 -21.96 18.96 6.43
C GLU A 330 -22.92 18.35 5.40
N PRO A 331 -23.83 17.46 5.81
CA PRO A 331 -24.84 16.92 4.91
C PRO A 331 -25.84 17.99 4.47
N ILE A 332 -26.21 17.98 3.18
CA ILE A 332 -27.34 18.77 2.69
C ILE A 332 -28.57 17.87 2.63
N GLY A 333 -29.72 18.40 3.05
CA GLY A 333 -31.01 17.75 2.88
C GLY A 333 -31.40 17.74 1.39
N VAL A 334 -31.67 16.55 0.86
CA VAL A 334 -32.01 16.34 -0.55
C VAL A 334 -33.41 15.74 -0.63
N ASP A 335 -34.19 16.20 -1.60
CA ASP A 335 -35.48 15.60 -1.91
C ASP A 335 -35.27 14.16 -2.44
N PRO A 336 -35.82 13.13 -1.77
CA PRO A 336 -35.68 11.73 -2.21
C PRO A 336 -36.08 11.49 -3.67
N ASP A 337 -37.05 12.24 -4.21
CA ASP A 337 -37.50 12.09 -5.59
C ASP A 337 -36.42 12.47 -6.62
N GLN A 338 -35.49 13.37 -6.25
CA GLN A 338 -34.34 13.72 -7.10
C GLN A 338 -33.27 12.62 -7.15
N LEU A 339 -33.30 11.68 -6.19
CA LEU A 339 -32.33 10.59 -6.08
C LEU A 339 -32.88 9.24 -6.58
N ARG A 340 -34.05 9.26 -7.23
CA ARG A 340 -34.64 8.11 -7.91
C ARG A 340 -33.83 7.73 -9.15
N LEU A 341 -32.87 6.82 -8.96
CA LEU A 341 -31.91 6.45 -10.01
C LEU A 341 -32.55 5.83 -11.26
N ASP A 342 -33.78 5.30 -11.16
CA ASP A 342 -34.54 4.73 -12.28
C ASP A 342 -34.85 5.75 -13.38
N GLN A 343 -34.88 7.05 -13.06
CA GLN A 343 -35.15 8.12 -14.02
C GLN A 343 -33.91 8.64 -14.75
N TYR A 344 -32.72 8.07 -14.48
CA TYR A 344 -31.47 8.51 -15.07
C TYR A 344 -30.80 7.39 -15.85
N ASP A 345 -29.99 7.79 -16.83
CA ASP A 345 -29.16 6.91 -17.63
C ASP A 345 -27.71 6.91 -17.10
N TRP A 346 -27.32 8.02 -16.44
CA TRP A 346 -26.00 8.20 -15.83
C TRP A 346 -26.08 8.74 -14.41
N LEU A 347 -25.28 8.17 -13.50
CA LEU A 347 -24.94 8.76 -12.21
C LEU A 347 -23.48 9.23 -12.25
N VAL A 348 -23.24 10.51 -11.97
CA VAL A 348 -21.91 11.12 -11.99
C VAL A 348 -21.54 11.59 -10.59
N LEU A 349 -20.38 11.14 -10.11
CA LEU A 349 -19.85 11.45 -8.78
C LEU A 349 -18.47 12.08 -8.87
N THR A 350 -18.35 13.24 -8.23
CA THR A 350 -17.15 14.08 -8.27
C THR A 350 -16.32 14.03 -6.98
N SER A 351 -16.68 13.16 -6.04
CA SER A 351 -15.97 12.97 -4.77
C SER A 351 -16.42 11.70 -4.05
N ALA A 352 -15.53 11.08 -3.29
CA ALA A 352 -15.85 10.00 -2.36
C ALA A 352 -16.91 10.43 -1.32
N ASN A 353 -16.91 11.68 -0.88
CA ASN A 353 -17.96 12.22 0.01
C ASN A 353 -19.35 12.16 -0.65
N GLY A 354 -19.42 12.35 -1.97
CA GLY A 354 -20.68 12.23 -2.69
C GLY A 354 -21.20 10.79 -2.68
N VAL A 355 -20.30 9.80 -2.76
CA VAL A 355 -20.63 8.37 -2.61
C VAL A 355 -21.23 8.13 -1.22
N ASP A 356 -20.52 8.55 -0.17
CA ASP A 356 -20.95 8.37 1.22
C ASP A 356 -22.32 8.98 1.50
N ARG A 357 -22.58 10.16 0.93
CA ARG A 357 -23.88 10.81 1.07
C ARG A 357 -24.99 10.03 0.39
N LEU A 358 -24.78 9.52 -0.82
CA LEU A 358 -25.82 8.72 -1.49
C LEU A 358 -26.06 7.38 -0.79
N VAL A 359 -25.02 6.78 -0.20
CA VAL A 359 -25.15 5.58 0.63
C VAL A 359 -25.97 5.88 1.89
N ALA A 360 -25.63 6.96 2.60
CA ALA A 360 -26.35 7.38 3.81
C ALA A 360 -27.82 7.74 3.55
N LEU A 361 -28.13 8.28 2.36
CA LEU A 361 -29.50 8.56 1.90
C LEU A 361 -30.22 7.30 1.37
N GLY A 362 -29.54 6.16 1.31
CA GLY A 362 -30.10 4.89 0.85
C GLY A 362 -30.25 4.77 -0.67
N SER A 363 -29.75 5.74 -1.43
CA SER A 363 -29.83 5.76 -2.90
C SER A 363 -28.73 4.93 -3.58
N LEU A 364 -27.65 4.60 -2.85
CA LEU A 364 -26.50 3.88 -3.40
C LEU A 364 -26.12 2.69 -2.52
N ALA A 365 -26.31 1.48 -3.06
CA ALA A 365 -25.85 0.21 -2.51
C ALA A 365 -25.94 -0.87 -3.61
N GLU A 366 -25.25 -1.99 -3.43
CA GLU A 366 -25.41 -3.17 -4.28
C GLU A 366 -26.90 -3.59 -4.37
N GLY A 367 -27.39 -3.82 -5.59
CA GLY A 367 -28.81 -4.14 -5.87
C GLY A 367 -29.79 -2.96 -5.79
N ARG A 368 -29.36 -1.77 -5.34
CA ARG A 368 -30.18 -0.54 -5.37
C ARG A 368 -29.92 0.35 -6.59
N VAL A 369 -28.77 0.17 -7.23
CA VAL A 369 -28.41 0.84 -8.49
C VAL A 369 -29.05 0.05 -9.64
N PRO A 370 -30.00 0.62 -10.40
CA PRO A 370 -30.65 -0.08 -11.51
C PRO A 370 -29.65 -0.59 -12.55
N ALA A 371 -29.87 -1.78 -13.12
CA ALA A 371 -28.91 -2.41 -14.02
C ALA A 371 -28.59 -1.59 -15.30
N HIS A 372 -29.49 -0.68 -15.71
CA HIS A 372 -29.31 0.17 -16.88
C HIS A 372 -28.48 1.43 -16.62
N ILE A 373 -28.32 1.85 -15.36
CA ILE A 373 -27.62 3.09 -15.05
C ILE A 373 -26.11 2.89 -15.13
N LYS A 374 -25.41 3.80 -15.81
CA LYS A 374 -23.95 3.82 -15.87
C LYS A 374 -23.41 4.79 -14.83
N VAL A 375 -22.30 4.45 -14.19
CA VAL A 375 -21.71 5.27 -13.12
C VAL A 375 -20.39 5.86 -13.56
N ALA A 376 -20.22 7.17 -13.42
CA ALA A 376 -18.97 7.85 -13.72
C ALA A 376 -18.38 8.46 -12.44
N ALA A 377 -17.10 8.20 -12.20
CA ALA A 377 -16.35 8.71 -11.08
C ALA A 377 -15.23 9.63 -11.59
N ILE A 378 -15.03 10.79 -10.95
CA ILE A 378 -14.00 11.75 -11.38
C ILE A 378 -12.57 11.24 -11.23
N GLY A 379 -12.35 10.23 -10.40
CA GLY A 379 -11.01 9.71 -10.13
C GLY A 379 -11.01 8.43 -9.29
N PRO A 380 -9.82 7.83 -9.12
CA PRO A 380 -9.66 6.49 -8.56
C PRO A 380 -10.15 6.38 -7.11
N GLN A 381 -10.04 7.42 -6.30
CA GLN A 381 -10.57 7.41 -4.92
C GLN A 381 -12.10 7.35 -4.88
N THR A 382 -12.77 8.03 -5.82
CA THR A 382 -14.24 8.00 -5.89
C THR A 382 -14.70 6.63 -6.42
N ALA A 383 -13.97 6.06 -7.39
CA ALA A 383 -14.22 4.72 -7.90
C ALA A 383 -14.00 3.62 -6.85
N ALA A 384 -12.92 3.72 -6.07
CA ALA A 384 -12.64 2.80 -4.96
C ALA A 384 -13.76 2.86 -3.90
N ARG A 385 -14.18 4.07 -3.53
CA ARG A 385 -15.28 4.24 -2.57
C ARG A 385 -16.61 3.70 -3.08
N LEU A 386 -16.90 3.84 -4.37
CA LEU A 386 -18.06 3.19 -5.00
C LEU A 386 -18.00 1.67 -4.89
N LEU A 387 -16.82 1.09 -5.14
CA LEU A 387 -16.60 -0.35 -5.12
C LEU A 387 -16.78 -0.94 -3.71
N GLU A 388 -16.38 -0.23 -2.67
CA GLU A 388 -16.63 -0.60 -1.26
C GLU A 388 -18.12 -0.78 -0.94
N HIS A 389 -19.01 -0.18 -1.75
CA HIS A 389 -20.47 -0.31 -1.64
C HIS A 389 -21.09 -1.16 -2.76
N GLY A 390 -20.27 -1.95 -3.45
CA GLY A 390 -20.69 -2.89 -4.51
C GLY A 390 -21.07 -2.22 -5.83
N VAL A 391 -20.70 -0.96 -6.05
CA VAL A 391 -21.00 -0.20 -7.28
C VAL A 391 -19.73 0.00 -8.09
N ARG A 392 -19.71 -0.45 -9.35
CA ARG A 392 -18.56 -0.26 -10.25
C ARG A 392 -18.72 1.00 -11.09
N ALA A 393 -17.71 1.86 -11.11
CA ALA A 393 -17.66 2.98 -12.03
C ALA A 393 -17.35 2.47 -13.45
N THR A 394 -18.24 2.77 -14.39
CA THR A 394 -18.07 2.52 -15.83
C THR A 394 -17.02 3.45 -16.43
N ILE A 395 -16.89 4.67 -15.90
CA ILE A 395 -15.93 5.68 -16.37
C ILE A 395 -15.12 6.23 -15.20
N VAL A 396 -13.81 6.25 -15.39
CA VAL A 396 -12.85 7.04 -14.61
C VAL A 396 -11.89 7.69 -15.62
N PRO A 397 -11.80 9.03 -15.70
CA PRO A 397 -10.95 9.72 -16.68
C PRO A 397 -9.47 9.53 -16.36
N ALA A 398 -8.60 9.71 -17.36
CA ALA A 398 -7.15 9.56 -17.17
C ALA A 398 -6.56 10.72 -16.36
N ARG A 399 -7.08 11.94 -16.52
CA ARG A 399 -6.83 13.08 -15.64
C ARG A 399 -8.08 13.38 -14.82
N TYR A 400 -7.89 13.51 -13.51
CA TYR A 400 -8.97 13.56 -12.53
C TYR A 400 -9.55 14.97 -12.37
N VAL A 401 -9.97 15.56 -13.48
CA VAL A 401 -10.52 16.92 -13.57
C VAL A 401 -11.91 16.90 -14.20
N ALA A 402 -12.74 17.89 -13.85
CA ALA A 402 -14.13 17.97 -14.26
C ALA A 402 -14.29 18.05 -15.79
N GLU A 403 -13.36 18.75 -16.45
CA GLU A 403 -13.34 18.99 -17.88
C GLU A 403 -13.12 17.68 -18.66
N GLU A 404 -12.20 16.83 -18.21
CA GLU A 404 -11.91 15.54 -18.87
C GLU A 404 -12.97 14.47 -18.55
N LEU A 405 -13.55 14.51 -17.34
CA LEU A 405 -14.71 13.69 -17.03
C LEU A 405 -15.87 14.04 -17.99
N ALA A 406 -16.09 15.32 -18.26
CA ALA A 406 -17.09 15.78 -19.22
C ALA A 406 -16.79 15.24 -20.62
N ASP A 407 -15.55 15.39 -21.12
CA ASP A 407 -15.15 14.88 -22.44
C ASP A 407 -15.31 13.35 -22.55
N SER A 408 -15.05 12.63 -21.46
CA SER A 408 -15.20 11.17 -21.43
C SER A 408 -16.67 10.74 -21.45
N LEU A 409 -17.54 11.46 -20.75
CA LEU A 409 -18.99 11.26 -20.79
C LEU A 409 -19.55 11.60 -22.18
N ILE A 410 -19.18 12.75 -22.74
CA ILE A 410 -19.65 13.20 -24.07
C ILE A 410 -19.39 12.14 -25.16
N ARG A 411 -18.27 11.41 -25.08
CA ARG A 411 -17.95 10.33 -26.04
C ARG A 411 -18.89 9.12 -25.99
N VAL A 412 -19.60 8.92 -24.88
CA VAL A 412 -20.41 7.72 -24.63
C VAL A 412 -21.88 8.04 -24.31
N THR A 413 -22.21 9.32 -24.17
CA THR A 413 -23.53 9.83 -23.81
C THR A 413 -24.21 10.33 -25.08
N GLU A 414 -25.42 9.83 -25.35
CA GLU A 414 -26.24 10.27 -26.48
C GLU A 414 -26.94 11.60 -26.16
N SER A 415 -27.31 12.36 -27.19
CA SER A 415 -28.14 13.56 -27.04
C SER A 415 -29.47 13.21 -26.39
N GLY A 416 -29.85 13.94 -25.34
CA GLY A 416 -31.07 13.71 -24.56
C GLY A 416 -30.89 12.79 -23.35
N ALA A 417 -29.71 12.19 -23.15
CA ALA A 417 -29.46 11.33 -21.99
C ALA A 417 -29.66 12.09 -20.66
N ARG A 418 -30.28 11.41 -19.69
CA ARG A 418 -30.60 11.97 -18.37
C ARG A 418 -29.46 11.66 -17.41
N VAL A 419 -28.81 12.70 -16.92
CA VAL A 419 -27.60 12.60 -16.09
C VAL A 419 -27.89 13.17 -14.71
N LEU A 420 -27.73 12.35 -13.67
CA LEU A 420 -27.70 12.81 -12.29
C LEU A 420 -26.26 13.14 -11.89
N LEU A 421 -25.98 14.40 -11.59
CA LEU A 421 -24.71 14.85 -11.05
C LEU A 421 -24.86 15.14 -9.55
N ALA A 422 -24.37 14.22 -8.71
CA ALA A 422 -24.28 14.43 -7.28
C ALA A 422 -22.92 15.05 -6.91
N ARG A 423 -22.95 16.25 -6.29
CA ARG A 423 -21.73 17.04 -6.02
C ARG A 423 -21.81 17.83 -4.72
N ALA A 424 -20.70 18.45 -4.35
CA ALA A 424 -20.66 19.42 -3.26
C ALA A 424 -21.39 20.72 -3.64
N ALA A 425 -22.01 21.38 -2.67
CA ALA A 425 -22.52 22.73 -2.86
C ALA A 425 -21.40 23.72 -3.21
N GLY A 426 -21.66 24.60 -4.18
CA GLY A 426 -20.69 25.58 -4.68
C GLY A 426 -19.53 24.99 -5.49
N ALA A 427 -19.65 23.74 -5.96
CA ALA A 427 -18.73 23.17 -6.94
C ALA A 427 -18.87 23.86 -8.31
N ARG A 428 -17.77 23.90 -9.08
CA ARG A 428 -17.73 24.54 -10.41
C ARG A 428 -18.75 23.91 -11.38
N ASP A 429 -19.34 24.75 -12.23
CA ASP A 429 -20.36 24.35 -13.23
C ASP A 429 -19.80 23.85 -14.57
N ALA A 430 -18.47 23.78 -14.72
CA ALA A 430 -17.84 23.34 -15.97
C ALA A 430 -18.34 21.96 -16.46
N LEU A 431 -18.52 20.99 -15.56
CA LEU A 431 -19.04 19.66 -15.89
C LEU A 431 -20.50 19.69 -16.35
N PRO A 432 -21.47 20.20 -15.55
CA PRO A 432 -22.87 20.23 -15.99
C PRO A 432 -23.09 21.11 -17.22
N GLN A 433 -22.38 22.23 -17.37
CA GLN A 433 -22.48 23.09 -18.56
C GLN A 433 -22.06 22.34 -19.83
N ARG A 434 -20.86 21.74 -19.86
CA ARG A 434 -20.36 21.03 -21.04
C ARG A 434 -21.24 19.85 -21.46
N LEU A 435 -21.80 19.13 -20.49
CA LEU A 435 -22.75 18.04 -20.75
C LEU A 435 -24.08 18.57 -21.34
N THR A 436 -24.59 19.68 -20.81
CA THR A 436 -25.83 20.31 -21.30
C THR A 436 -25.65 20.89 -22.70
N GLU A 437 -24.51 21.51 -22.99
CA GLU A 437 -24.15 22.01 -24.34
C GLU A 437 -24.09 20.89 -25.39
N HIS A 438 -23.77 19.67 -24.98
CA HIS A 438 -23.80 18.47 -25.83
C HIS A 438 -25.17 17.77 -25.86
N GLY A 439 -26.21 18.40 -25.31
CA GLY A 439 -27.60 17.93 -25.39
C GLY A 439 -28.02 16.96 -24.29
N ALA A 440 -27.22 16.72 -23.26
CA ALA A 440 -27.64 15.90 -22.12
C ALA A 440 -28.58 16.70 -21.18
N GLN A 441 -29.54 16.01 -20.55
CA GLN A 441 -30.40 16.56 -19.52
C GLN A 441 -29.77 16.34 -18.14
N VAL A 442 -29.07 17.35 -17.63
CA VAL A 442 -28.32 17.23 -16.37
C VAL A 442 -29.16 17.71 -15.18
N THR A 443 -29.46 16.80 -14.26
CA THR A 443 -29.97 17.14 -12.92
C THR A 443 -28.80 17.25 -11.95
N VAL A 444 -28.57 18.44 -11.42
CA VAL A 444 -27.53 18.69 -10.41
C VAL A 444 -28.15 18.61 -9.03
N VAL A 445 -27.59 17.74 -8.18
CA VAL A 445 -28.00 17.60 -6.78
C VAL A 445 -26.81 17.86 -5.87
N GLU A 446 -26.96 18.85 -5.00
CA GLU A 446 -25.97 19.18 -3.98
C GLU A 446 -26.21 18.32 -2.73
N THR A 447 -25.34 17.35 -2.46
CA THR A 447 -25.58 16.33 -1.41
C THR A 447 -24.85 16.62 -0.09
N TYR A 448 -23.88 17.53 -0.12
CA TYR A 448 -23.10 17.98 1.03
C TYR A 448 -22.46 19.34 0.77
N ARG A 449 -22.01 20.01 1.84
CA ARG A 449 -21.23 21.24 1.81
C ARG A 449 -19.95 21.03 2.62
N ALA A 450 -18.85 21.61 2.16
CA ALA A 450 -17.69 21.78 3.05
C ALA A 450 -17.92 23.06 3.87
N VAL A 451 -17.85 22.96 5.19
CA VAL A 451 -17.94 24.09 6.13
C VAL A 451 -16.70 24.15 7.01
N ALA A 452 -16.41 25.30 7.61
CA ALA A 452 -15.37 25.40 8.63
C ALA A 452 -15.91 24.83 9.96
N PRO A 453 -15.18 23.92 10.63
CA PRO A 453 -15.55 23.45 11.97
C PRO A 453 -15.74 24.60 12.97
N ALA A 454 -16.55 24.36 14.01
CA ALA A 454 -16.69 25.33 15.10
C ALA A 454 -15.32 25.57 15.78
N GLY A 455 -14.94 26.84 15.93
CA GLY A 455 -13.67 27.23 16.57
C GLY A 455 -12.43 27.14 15.69
N THR A 456 -12.55 26.91 14.36
CA THR A 456 -11.39 26.85 13.45
C THR A 456 -10.46 28.05 13.57
N ARG A 457 -10.99 29.28 13.69
CA ARG A 457 -10.18 30.50 13.89
C ARG A 457 -9.29 30.42 15.14
N GLN A 458 -9.86 30.00 16.27
CA GLN A 458 -9.12 29.87 17.52
C GLN A 458 -8.06 28.76 17.42
N GLN A 459 -8.44 27.58 16.90
CA GLN A 459 -7.53 26.46 16.74
C GLN A 459 -6.37 26.80 15.79
N LEU A 460 -6.66 27.52 14.72
CA LEU A 460 -5.65 27.97 13.76
C LEU A 460 -4.70 28.96 14.42
N ALA A 461 -5.20 29.97 15.14
CA ALA A 461 -4.38 30.94 15.85
C ALA A 461 -3.43 30.28 16.88
N GLU A 462 -3.91 29.26 17.61
CA GLU A 462 -3.11 28.52 18.59
C GLU A 462 -2.05 27.61 17.95
N ARG A 463 -2.34 27.03 16.78
CA ARG A 463 -1.53 25.96 16.18
C ARG A 463 -0.65 26.39 15.03
N ILE A 464 -0.91 27.55 14.41
CA ILE A 464 -0.12 28.05 13.29
C ILE A 464 1.27 28.53 13.72
N SER A 465 1.43 28.92 14.98
CA SER A 465 2.72 29.35 15.52
C SER A 465 3.75 28.21 15.50
N GLY A 466 4.92 28.50 14.90
CA GLY A 466 6.00 27.54 14.75
C GLY A 466 5.71 26.41 13.77
N VAL A 467 4.76 26.58 12.85
CA VAL A 467 4.58 25.67 11.71
C VAL A 467 5.49 26.11 10.57
N ASP A 468 6.19 25.16 9.97
CA ASP A 468 7.09 25.41 8.85
C ASP A 468 6.38 25.27 7.49
N MET A 469 5.29 24.49 7.46
CA MET A 469 4.57 24.19 6.23
C MET A 469 3.09 23.91 6.47
N VAL A 470 2.22 24.38 5.57
CA VAL A 470 0.79 24.06 5.54
C VAL A 470 0.47 23.23 4.30
N THR A 471 -0.30 22.16 4.49
CA THR A 471 -0.72 21.27 3.39
C THR A 471 -2.19 21.50 3.04
N PHE A 472 -2.51 21.52 1.74
CA PHE A 472 -3.88 21.63 1.23
C PHE A 472 -4.23 20.50 0.28
N THR A 473 -5.32 19.80 0.59
CA THR A 473 -5.83 18.68 -0.22
C THR A 473 -7.09 19.03 -1.02
N SER A 474 -7.62 20.25 -0.87
CA SER A 474 -8.78 20.74 -1.63
C SER A 474 -8.82 22.27 -1.65
N SER A 475 -9.45 22.84 -2.68
CA SER A 475 -9.71 24.30 -2.77
C SER A 475 -10.59 24.83 -1.63
N SER A 476 -11.50 24.00 -1.09
CA SER A 476 -12.32 24.40 0.06
C SER A 476 -11.50 24.56 1.33
N ALA A 477 -10.48 23.71 1.54
CA ALA A 477 -9.57 23.84 2.68
C ALA A 477 -8.76 25.13 2.61
N VAL A 478 -8.32 25.52 1.41
CA VAL A 478 -7.65 26.80 1.19
C VAL A 478 -8.55 27.97 1.59
N ARG A 479 -9.80 28.00 1.10
CA ARG A 479 -10.76 29.07 1.40
C ARG A 479 -10.99 29.24 2.90
N HIS A 480 -11.40 28.17 3.59
CA HIS A 480 -11.67 28.26 5.02
C HIS A 480 -10.43 28.54 5.84
N PHE A 481 -9.25 28.07 5.41
CA PHE A 481 -7.99 28.44 6.06
C PHE A 481 -7.75 29.94 5.99
N VAL A 482 -7.86 30.55 4.80
CA VAL A 482 -7.64 31.98 4.60
C VAL A 482 -8.70 32.82 5.34
N GLU A 483 -9.97 32.41 5.33
CA GLU A 483 -11.05 33.07 6.07
C GLU A 483 -10.90 32.99 7.60
N ALA A 484 -10.33 31.89 8.09
CA ALA A 484 -10.07 31.67 9.50
C ALA A 484 -8.76 32.31 9.97
N LEU A 485 -7.82 32.57 9.06
CA LEU A 485 -6.53 33.16 9.37
C LEU A 485 -6.69 34.64 9.74
N ASP A 486 -6.18 35.01 10.90
CA ASP A 486 -6.15 36.40 11.35
C ASP A 486 -4.88 37.08 10.82
N GLY A 487 -4.98 37.69 9.64
CA GLY A 487 -3.86 38.36 8.95
C GLY A 487 -3.25 37.55 7.80
N VAL A 488 -1.99 37.83 7.47
CA VAL A 488 -1.28 37.21 6.33
C VAL A 488 -0.42 36.05 6.82
N LEU A 489 -0.45 34.92 6.10
CA LEU A 489 0.44 33.80 6.39
C LEU A 489 1.90 34.25 6.23
N SER A 490 2.73 34.02 7.25
CA SER A 490 4.13 34.40 7.20
C SER A 490 4.83 33.82 5.96
N SER A 491 5.64 34.63 5.28
CA SER A 491 6.41 34.22 4.10
C SER A 491 7.44 33.11 4.36
N SER A 492 7.73 32.83 5.64
CA SER A 492 8.57 31.73 6.08
C SER A 492 7.86 30.37 6.06
N VAL A 493 6.52 30.34 6.03
CA VAL A 493 5.72 29.12 6.03
C VAL A 493 5.49 28.68 4.59
N LEU A 494 5.89 27.45 4.27
CA LEU A 494 5.71 26.89 2.94
C LEU A 494 4.28 26.39 2.71
N VAL A 495 3.76 26.53 1.50
CA VAL A 495 2.44 26.01 1.11
C VAL A 495 2.58 24.86 0.12
N ALA A 496 2.10 23.68 0.54
CA ALA A 496 2.11 22.47 -0.27
C ALA A 496 0.69 22.05 -0.69
N CYS A 497 0.45 21.98 -1.99
CA CYS A 497 -0.85 21.64 -2.57
C CYS A 497 -0.85 20.27 -3.23
N ILE A 498 -1.91 19.49 -3.03
CA ILE A 498 -2.07 18.15 -3.63
C ILE A 498 -2.17 18.17 -5.17
N GLY A 499 -2.41 19.32 -5.79
CA GLY A 499 -2.56 19.41 -7.24
C GLY A 499 -2.78 20.83 -7.74
N PRO A 500 -2.81 21.02 -9.06
CA PRO A 500 -2.79 22.34 -9.71
C PRO A 500 -4.04 23.18 -9.44
N ILE A 501 -5.22 22.57 -9.30
CA ILE A 501 -6.46 23.30 -9.00
C ILE A 501 -6.43 23.89 -7.59
N THR A 502 -5.96 23.10 -6.61
CA THR A 502 -5.79 23.56 -5.22
C THR A 502 -4.72 24.65 -5.15
N ALA A 503 -3.62 24.50 -5.89
CA ALA A 503 -2.59 25.51 -6.00
C ALA A 503 -3.11 26.82 -6.59
N GLN A 504 -3.87 26.77 -7.69
CA GLN A 504 -4.49 27.96 -8.27
C GLN A 504 -5.41 28.66 -7.27
N SER A 505 -6.24 27.90 -6.54
CA SER A 505 -7.12 28.46 -5.50
C SER A 505 -6.33 29.15 -4.38
N ALA A 506 -5.18 28.61 -3.98
CA ALA A 506 -4.27 29.24 -3.01
C ALA A 506 -3.70 30.55 -3.55
N SER A 507 -3.20 30.56 -4.79
CA SER A 507 -2.68 31.76 -5.43
C SER A 507 -3.74 32.86 -5.58
N ASP A 508 -4.96 32.51 -6.01
CA ASP A 508 -6.08 33.44 -6.19
C ASP A 508 -6.49 34.11 -4.87
N LEU A 509 -6.28 33.43 -3.74
CA LEU A 509 -6.56 33.91 -2.39
C LEU A 509 -5.33 34.53 -1.71
N GLY A 510 -4.26 34.79 -2.46
CA GLY A 510 -3.08 35.51 -1.98
C GLY A 510 -2.05 34.67 -1.22
N LEU A 511 -2.15 33.34 -1.24
CA LEU A 511 -1.11 32.46 -0.71
C LEU A 511 -0.02 32.20 -1.75
N ARG A 512 1.26 32.24 -1.33
CA ARG A 512 2.37 31.80 -2.17
C ARG A 512 2.42 30.28 -2.18
N VAL A 513 2.23 29.65 -3.34
CA VAL A 513 2.35 28.19 -3.48
C VAL A 513 3.81 27.80 -3.75
N ASP A 514 4.37 26.97 -2.88
CA ASP A 514 5.78 26.55 -2.96
C ASP A 514 5.93 25.14 -3.54
N ILE A 515 4.98 24.25 -3.25
CA ILE A 515 5.05 22.83 -3.62
C ILE A 515 3.72 22.38 -4.22
N ILE A 516 3.78 21.73 -5.39
CA ILE A 516 2.62 21.11 -6.03
C ILE A 516 2.95 19.65 -6.29
N ALA A 517 2.10 18.74 -5.82
CA ALA A 517 2.26 17.32 -6.09
C ALA A 517 2.05 17.01 -7.58
N GLN A 518 2.91 16.15 -8.14
CA GLN A 518 2.76 15.65 -9.52
C GLN A 518 1.67 14.57 -9.60
N GLU A 519 1.59 13.70 -8.59
CA GLU A 519 0.49 12.76 -8.40
C GLU A 519 -0.49 13.34 -7.37
N TYR A 520 -1.77 13.44 -7.73
CA TYR A 520 -2.79 14.12 -6.92
C TYR A 520 -3.34 13.25 -5.79
N THR A 521 -2.42 12.72 -4.97
CA THR A 521 -2.69 11.80 -3.87
C THR A 521 -1.97 12.26 -2.60
N THR A 522 -2.41 11.76 -1.44
CA THR A 522 -1.74 12.00 -0.15
C THR A 522 -0.26 11.66 -0.20
N ARG A 523 0.08 10.52 -0.82
CA ARG A 523 1.47 10.11 -0.95
C ARG A 523 2.24 10.97 -1.96
N GLY A 524 1.65 11.31 -3.10
CA GLY A 524 2.27 12.21 -4.07
C GLY A 524 2.61 13.58 -3.46
N LEU A 525 1.77 14.06 -2.54
CA LEU A 525 2.02 15.27 -1.75
C LEU A 525 3.21 15.10 -0.79
N VAL A 526 3.27 14.01 -0.03
CA VAL A 526 4.41 13.71 0.85
C VAL A 526 5.71 13.58 0.05
N ASP A 527 5.69 12.85 -1.06
CA ASP A 527 6.85 12.68 -1.95
C ASP A 527 7.33 14.03 -2.51
N ALA A 528 6.41 14.95 -2.85
CA ALA A 528 6.75 16.30 -3.28
C ALA A 528 7.37 17.14 -2.16
N ILE A 529 6.86 17.02 -0.93
CA ILE A 529 7.42 17.69 0.26
C ILE A 529 8.83 17.18 0.54
N VAL A 530 9.04 15.86 0.53
CA VAL A 530 10.37 15.24 0.69
C VAL A 530 11.34 15.73 -0.39
N ARG A 531 10.93 15.75 -1.67
CA ARG A 531 11.75 16.25 -2.77
C ARG A 531 12.14 17.72 -2.63
N SER A 532 11.26 18.56 -2.07
CA SER A 532 11.56 19.99 -1.87
C SER A 532 12.68 20.24 -0.86
N ARG A 533 12.96 19.27 0.02
CA ARG A 533 14.01 19.34 1.05
C ARG A 533 15.34 18.76 0.60
N THR A 534 15.32 17.74 -0.27
CA THR A 534 16.53 17.02 -0.68
C THR A 534 17.28 17.70 -1.83
N SER A 535 16.69 18.68 -2.50
CA SER A 535 17.32 19.46 -3.58
C SER A 535 18.09 20.71 -3.12
N LEU A 536 18.43 20.81 -1.83
CA LEU A 536 19.23 21.91 -1.26
C LEU A 536 20.56 21.47 -0.61
N SER A 537 21.06 20.27 -0.90
CA SER A 537 22.44 19.90 -0.63
C SER A 537 23.15 19.57 -1.94
N ALA A 538 23.79 20.61 -2.51
CA ALA A 538 24.84 20.64 -3.55
C ALA A 538 24.91 19.50 -4.58
#